data_AF-A0A6P0Q4W9-F1
#
_entry.id   AF-A0A6P0Q4W9-F1
#
_cell.length_a   1.000
_cell.length_b   1.000
_cell.length_c   1.000
_cell.angle_alpha   90.00
_cell.angle_beta   90.00
_cell.angle_gamma   90.00
#
_symmetry.space_group_name_H-M   'P 1'
#
loop_
_entity.id
_entity.type
_entity.pdbx_description
1 polymer ?
#
loop_
_entity_poly.entity_id
_entity_poly.type
_entity_poly.pdbx_seq_one_letter_code
_entity_poly.pdbx_strand_id
1 'polypeptide(L)' 'MSTQKHWICCQIGAREHYAIPRSLHQQGNLSHLITDAWITPQSPLNYLPKNLLTSLRDRFHPDLAQASTHAFTNSLIQL' A
#
# COMPACT_ATOMS: atom_id res chain seq x y z
N MET A 1 -6.13 13.16 -23.74
CA MET A 1 -4.74 13.39 -23.33
C MET A 1 -4.36 12.31 -22.35
N SER A 2 -3.41 11.44 -22.68
CA SER A 2 -2.92 10.40 -21.76
C SER A 2 -2.09 11.06 -20.65
N THR A 3 -2.58 11.08 -19.42
CA THR A 3 -1.80 11.43 -18.23
C THR A 3 -0.69 10.40 -18.05
N GLN A 4 0.52 10.73 -18.52
CA GLN A 4 1.71 9.91 -18.32
C GLN A 4 2.04 9.89 -16.82
N LYS A 5 1.96 8.70 -16.23
CA LYS A 5 2.34 8.47 -14.83
C LYS A 5 3.86 8.27 -14.79
N HIS A 6 4.59 9.20 -14.15
CA HIS A 6 6.05 9.23 -14.22
C HIS A 6 6.76 8.59 -13.04
N TRP A 7 6.08 8.39 -11.91
CA TRP A 7 6.76 8.06 -10.65
C TRP A 7 6.50 6.65 -10.15
N ILE A 8 7.56 5.94 -9.81
CA ILE A 8 7.50 4.69 -9.03
C ILE A 8 8.06 5.01 -7.65
N CYS A 9 7.29 4.74 -6.60
CA CYS A 9 7.71 4.92 -5.22
C CYS A 9 7.98 3.57 -4.57
N CYS A 10 9.18 3.36 -4.05
CA CYS A 10 9.51 2.19 -3.23
C CYS A 10 9.59 2.62 -1.77
N GLN A 11 8.62 2.19 -0.95
CA GLN A 11 8.55 2.57 0.46
C GLN A 11 8.25 1.35 1.33
N ILE A 12 9.20 0.99 2.19
CA ILE A 12 9.06 -0.09 3.16
C ILE A 12 8.42 0.46 4.44
N GLY A 13 7.29 -0.12 4.84
CA GLY A 13 6.47 0.36 5.95
C GLY A 13 5.70 1.65 5.66
N ALA A 14 4.78 1.95 6.58
CA ALA A 14 3.88 3.10 6.51
C ALA A 14 4.46 4.38 7.14
N ARG A 15 5.79 4.55 7.07
CA ARG A 15 6.45 5.76 7.59
C ARG A 15 5.87 7.00 6.91
N GLU A 16 5.69 8.07 7.68
CA GLU A 16 5.07 9.32 7.22
C GLU A 16 3.69 9.10 6.53
N HIS A 17 3.00 8.01 6.88
CA HIS A 17 1.72 7.61 6.30
C HIS A 17 1.66 7.75 4.77
N TYR A 18 2.73 7.35 4.08
CA TYR A 18 2.83 7.40 2.62
C TYR A 18 2.66 8.80 2.01
N ALA A 19 3.07 9.87 2.70
CA ALA A 19 2.88 11.26 2.26
C ALA A 19 3.31 11.53 0.79
N ILE A 20 4.47 11.03 0.38
CA ILE A 20 5.00 11.22 -0.99
C ILE A 20 4.14 10.48 -2.04
N PRO A 21 3.98 9.14 -2.00
CA PRO A 21 3.15 8.45 -2.98
C PRO A 21 1.68 8.89 -2.94
N ARG A 22 1.13 9.29 -1.78
CA ARG A 22 -0.22 9.90 -1.70
C ARG A 22 -0.31 11.19 -2.51
N SER A 23 0.62 12.13 -2.30
CA SER A 23 0.64 13.39 -3.03
C SER A 23 0.77 13.15 -4.54
N LEU A 24 1.67 12.25 -4.95
CA LEU A 24 1.84 11.86 -6.35
C LEU A 24 0.59 11.19 -6.92
N HIS A 25 -0.12 10.38 -6.14
CA HIS A 25 -1.35 9.74 -6.59
C HIS A 25 -2.49 10.74 -6.77
N GLN A 26 -2.66 11.68 -5.83
CA GLN A 26 -3.64 12.76 -5.91
C GLN A 26 -3.42 13.64 -7.15
N GLN A 27 -2.16 13.81 -7.58
CA GLN A 27 -1.81 14.54 -8.80
C GLN A 27 -1.91 13.68 -10.07
N GLY A 28 -2.28 12.41 -9.98
CA GLY A 28 -2.32 11.49 -11.13
C GLY A 28 -0.95 11.08 -11.68
N ASN A 29 0.12 11.36 -10.93
CA ASN A 29 1.51 11.19 -11.35
C ASN A 29 2.15 9.89 -10.83
N LEU A 30 1.52 9.23 -9.85
CA LEU A 30 1.98 7.94 -9.33
C LEU A 30 1.67 6.81 -10.31
N SER A 31 2.72 6.19 -10.84
CA SER A 31 2.67 4.97 -11.64
C SER A 31 2.47 3.75 -10.77
N HIS A 32 3.40 3.52 -9.83
CA HIS A 32 3.36 2.38 -8.93
C HIS A 32 3.86 2.73 -7.52
N LEU A 33 3.26 2.12 -6.51
CA LEU A 33 3.81 2.03 -5.15
C LEU A 33 4.28 0.60 -4.92
N ILE A 34 5.54 0.44 -4.51
CA ILE A 34 6.10 -0.83 -4.06
C ILE A 34 6.30 -0.72 -2.54
N THR A 35 5.71 -1.64 -1.80
CA THR A 35 5.82 -1.70 -0.33
C THR A 35 5.95 -3.14 0.14
N ASP A 36 6.18 -3.35 1.42
CA ASP A 36 6.41 -4.68 1.99
C ASP A 36 5.11 -5.35 2.43
N ALA A 37 4.12 -4.60 2.91
CA ALA A 37 2.79 -5.12 3.22
C ALA A 37 1.67 -4.17 2.78
N TRP A 38 0.61 -4.78 2.23
CA TRP A 38 -0.62 -4.11 1.86
C TRP A 38 -1.81 -5.06 2.11
N ILE A 39 -2.65 -4.73 3.08
CA ILE A 39 -3.83 -5.52 3.44
C ILE A 39 -5.06 -4.62 3.29
N THR A 40 -5.80 -4.79 2.19
CA THR A 40 -7.02 -4.01 1.96
C THR A 40 -8.13 -4.42 2.95
N PRO A 41 -9.13 -3.56 3.21
CA PRO A 41 -10.27 -3.89 4.06
C PRO A 41 -11.04 -5.15 3.61
N GLN A 42 -11.01 -5.46 2.31
CA GLN A 42 -11.67 -6.64 1.73
C GLN A 42 -10.82 -7.91 1.78
N SER A 43 -9.57 -7.84 2.27
CA SER A 43 -8.67 -8.99 2.32
C SER A 43 -9.18 -10.08 3.29
N PRO A 44 -9.10 -11.37 2.92
CA PRO A 44 -9.45 -12.47 3.83
C PRO A 44 -8.52 -12.54 5.05
N LEU A 45 -7.34 -11.91 5.00
CA LEU A 45 -6.47 -11.77 6.15
C LEU A 45 -7.13 -10.99 7.30
N ASN A 46 -8.20 -10.24 7.05
CA ASN A 46 -8.96 -9.53 8.08
C ASN A 46 -9.83 -10.44 8.96
N TYR A 47 -10.04 -11.71 8.58
CA TYR A 47 -10.71 -12.70 9.44
C TYR A 47 -9.79 -13.30 10.51
N LEU A 48 -8.47 -13.16 10.35
CA LEU A 48 -7.52 -13.63 11.36
C LEU A 48 -7.57 -12.76 12.63
N PRO A 49 -7.22 -13.32 13.81
CA PRO A 49 -7.15 -12.60 15.07
C PRO A 49 -6.45 -11.23 14.94
N LYS A 50 -7.03 -10.20 15.57
CA LYS A 50 -6.59 -8.81 15.38
C LYS A 50 -5.10 -8.63 15.69
N ASN A 51 -4.65 -9.23 16.79
CA ASN A 51 -3.29 -9.20 17.30
C ASN A 51 -2.21 -9.75 16.36
N LEU A 52 -2.52 -10.70 15.47
CA LEU A 52 -1.50 -11.35 14.63
C LEU A 52 -1.00 -10.44 13.50
N LEU A 53 -1.84 -9.53 13.01
CA LEU A 53 -1.57 -8.74 11.80
C LEU A 53 -1.78 -7.24 11.99
N THR A 54 -1.98 -6.73 13.21
CA THR A 54 -2.23 -5.31 13.48
C THR A 54 -1.23 -4.41 12.74
N SER A 55 0.06 -4.65 12.94
CA SER A 55 1.13 -3.86 12.33
C SER A 55 1.18 -3.92 10.79
N LEU A 56 0.68 -5.00 10.19
CA LEU A 56 0.60 -5.13 8.72
C LEU A 56 -0.67 -4.47 8.17
N ARG A 57 -1.77 -4.50 8.93
CA ARG A 57 -3.05 -3.87 8.57
C ARG A 57 -2.97 -2.35 8.63
N ASP A 58 -2.20 -1.80 9.57
CA ASP A 58 -1.98 -0.35 9.70
C ASP A 58 -1.24 0.27 8.49
N ARG A 59 -0.75 -0.56 7.57
CA ARG A 59 -0.06 -0.11 6.36
C ARG A 59 -0.98 0.22 5.21
N PHE A 60 -2.24 -0.19 5.26
CA PHE A 60 -3.21 0.24 4.26
C PHE A 60 -3.56 1.72 4.45
N HIS A 61 -3.56 2.49 3.36
CA HIS A 61 -4.00 3.88 3.37
C HIS A 61 -5.15 4.10 2.36
N PRO A 62 -6.31 4.65 2.78
CA PRO A 62 -7.49 4.81 1.92
C PRO A 62 -7.23 5.68 0.69
N ASP A 63 -6.45 6.77 0.82
CA ASP A 63 -6.08 7.62 -0.32
C ASP A 63 -5.32 6.88 -1.42
N LEU A 64 -4.70 5.73 -1.12
CA LEU A 64 -3.95 4.89 -2.06
C LEU A 64 -4.72 3.63 -2.47
N ALA A 65 -5.99 3.49 -2.07
CA ALA A 65 -6.79 2.30 -2.36
C ALA A 65 -6.93 2.02 -3.87
N GLN A 66 -6.89 3.06 -4.70
CA GLN A 66 -6.97 2.98 -6.17
C GLN A 66 -5.59 3.10 -6.85
N ALA A 67 -4.51 3.21 -6.07
CA ALA A 67 -3.16 3.22 -6.62
C ALA A 67 -2.74 1.80 -7.03
N SER A 68 -1.93 1.71 -8.09
CA SER A 68 -1.29 0.44 -8.46
C SER A 68 -0.21 0.11 -7.43
N THR A 69 -0.58 -0.68 -6.43
CA THR A 69 0.28 -1.03 -5.30
C THR A 69 0.74 -2.47 -5.41
N HIS A 70 2.05 -2.68 -5.33
CA HIS A 70 2.70 -3.97 -5.30
C HIS A 70 3.25 -4.20 -3.90
N ALA A 71 2.84 -5.31 -3.28
CA ALA A 71 3.29 -5.65 -1.94
C ALA A 71 3.64 -7.12 -1.81
N PHE A 72 4.62 -7.39 -0.95
CA PHE A 72 5.12 -8.73 -0.67
C PHE A 72 4.55 -9.26 0.66
N THR A 73 3.26 -8.98 0.93
CA THR A 73 2.60 -9.32 2.20
C THR A 73 2.75 -10.81 2.55
N ASN A 74 2.63 -11.71 1.56
CA ASN A 74 2.76 -13.15 1.76
C ASN A 74 4.17 -13.56 2.19
N SER A 75 5.21 -12.81 1.81
CA SER A 75 6.57 -13.08 2.26
C SER A 75 6.78 -12.74 3.74
N LEU A 76 5.94 -11.87 4.30
CA LEU A 76 5.96 -11.50 5.73
C LEU A 76 5.10 -12.42 6.59
N ILE A 77 4.10 -13.06 6.00
CA ILE A 77 3.21 -14.00 6.67
C ILE A 77 3.58 -15.40 6.17
N GLN A 78 4.58 -16.01 6.79
CA GLN A 78 4.88 -17.43 6.57
C GLN A 78 3.74 -18.25 7.19
N LEU A 79 2.71 -18.54 6.39
CA LEU A 79 1.65 -19.50 6.73
C LEU A 79 2.07 -20.91 6.35
#